data_AF-A0A498AKW2-F1
#
_entry.id   AF-A0A498AKW2-F1
#
_cell.length_a   1.000
_cell.length_b   1.000
_cell.length_c   1.000
_cell.angle_alpha   90.00
_cell.angle_beta   90.00
_cell.angle_gamma   90.00
#
_symmetry.space_group_name_H-M   'P 1'
#
loop_
_entity.id
_entity.type
_entity.pdbx_description
1 polymer ?
#
loop_
_entity_poly.entity_id
_entity_poly.type
_entity_poly.pdbx_seq_one_letter_code
_entity_poly.pdbx_strand_id
1 'polypeptide(L)'
;MSTPTLIGVAAFRGRYTARYIQFGEDPEVLVPLLRRIWTDTFGRDTDAMAAALLARNWWSLAVNPKPRRWDRQLPVPGLGYPATGENDTVRQGSLREAVDGFLEWLYLLHLDQRRLVVYEATVHGRWLRHSAHHLDPVEDLFVTEPALDEGGPGMTVCTVCGAVDEIDHVEVPSMAGYGYDTATSCTRCGSSVATDPMFGDRVTRKPWPPHAPKTGDATGSTR
;
A
#
# COMPACT_ATOMS: atom_id res chain seq x y z
N MET A 1 -18.58 0.82 5.83
CA MET A 1 -18.82 2.27 5.89
C MET A 1 -17.48 2.92 5.69
N SER A 2 -17.32 3.80 4.70
CA SER A 2 -16.03 4.46 4.47
C SER A 2 -15.69 5.33 5.68
N THR A 3 -14.56 5.02 6.31
CA THR A 3 -14.03 5.75 7.47
C THR A 3 -13.05 6.81 7.00
N PRO A 4 -12.92 7.91 7.75
CA PRO A 4 -11.92 8.90 7.41
C PRO A 4 -10.50 8.41 7.62
N THR A 5 -9.62 8.79 6.70
CA THR A 5 -8.22 8.36 6.71
C THR A 5 -7.29 9.54 6.44
N LEU A 6 -6.00 9.32 6.67
CA LEU A 6 -4.95 10.29 6.38
C LEU A 6 -4.08 9.79 5.22
N ILE A 7 -3.71 10.69 4.31
CA ILE A 7 -2.74 10.44 3.25
C ILE A 7 -1.63 11.48 3.34
N GLY A 8 -0.37 11.05 3.30
CA GLY A 8 0.73 11.97 3.55
C GLY A 8 2.09 11.43 3.19
N VAL A 9 3.10 12.12 3.71
CA VAL A 9 4.52 11.82 3.51
C VAL A 9 5.16 11.55 4.86
N ALA A 10 5.95 10.48 4.93
CA ALA A 10 6.77 10.18 6.08
C ALA A 10 7.91 11.20 6.21
N ALA A 11 8.14 11.68 7.42
CA ALA A 11 9.25 12.56 7.77
C ALA A 11 10.20 11.85 8.75
N PHE A 12 11.35 12.49 8.99
CA PHE A 12 12.39 11.93 9.85
C PHE A 12 11.87 11.57 11.26
N ARG A 13 12.36 10.44 11.80
CA ARG A 13 12.03 9.92 13.15
C ARG A 13 10.55 9.62 13.39
N GLY A 14 9.85 9.10 12.37
CA GLY A 14 8.45 8.68 12.50
C GLY A 14 7.49 9.85 12.69
N ARG A 15 7.89 11.05 12.27
CA ARG A 15 6.97 12.18 12.07
C ARG A 15 6.30 12.04 10.71
N TYR A 16 5.19 12.73 10.51
CA TYR A 16 4.54 12.78 9.21
C TYR A 16 3.88 14.13 8.95
N THR A 17 3.63 14.39 7.67
CA THR A 17 2.78 15.48 7.18
C THR A 17 1.70 14.86 6.31
N ALA A 18 0.42 15.10 6.62
CA ALA A 18 -0.69 14.44 5.96
C ALA A 18 -1.89 15.37 5.73
N ARG A 19 -2.74 14.95 4.81
CA ARG A 19 -4.05 15.52 4.49
C ARG A 19 -5.13 14.49 4.80
N TYR A 20 -6.32 15.01 5.03
CA TYR A 20 -7.49 14.21 5.36
C TYR A 20 -8.18 13.71 4.10
N ILE A 21 -8.64 12.46 4.12
CA ILE A 21 -9.58 11.90 3.16
C ILE A 21 -10.88 11.58 3.91
N GLN A 22 -11.96 12.29 3.58
CA GLN A 22 -13.26 12.13 4.27
C GLN A 22 -13.84 10.74 4.08
N PHE A 23 -13.79 10.23 2.85
CA PHE A 23 -14.15 8.87 2.51
C PHE A 23 -12.90 8.12 2.10
N GLY A 24 -12.18 7.63 3.11
CA GLY A 24 -11.05 6.74 2.92
C GLY A 24 -11.52 5.34 2.54
N GLU A 25 -10.60 4.58 1.98
CA GLU A 25 -10.82 3.20 1.58
C GLU A 25 -9.82 2.30 2.32
N ASP A 26 -10.13 1.01 2.38
CA ASP A 26 -9.23 0.00 2.94
C ASP A 26 -7.98 -0.18 2.08
N PRO A 27 -6.90 -0.74 2.64
CA PRO A 27 -5.61 -0.83 1.94
C PRO A 27 -5.71 -1.62 0.62
N GLU A 28 -6.58 -2.63 0.56
CA GLU A 28 -6.85 -3.45 -0.63
C GLU A 28 -7.40 -2.64 -1.81
N VAL A 29 -8.08 -1.52 -1.53
CA VAL A 29 -8.67 -0.64 -2.55
C VAL A 29 -7.78 0.57 -2.80
N LEU A 30 -7.28 1.21 -1.73
CA LEU A 30 -6.56 2.47 -1.86
C LEU A 30 -5.14 2.29 -2.39
N VAL A 31 -4.44 1.20 -2.04
CA VAL A 31 -3.07 0.96 -2.52
C VAL A 31 -3.04 0.79 -4.05
N PRO A 32 -3.86 -0.09 -4.68
CA PRO A 32 -3.89 -0.18 -6.14
C PRO A 32 -4.33 1.12 -6.80
N LEU A 33 -5.27 1.85 -6.20
CA LEU A 33 -5.72 3.16 -6.69
C LEU A 33 -4.56 4.17 -6.74
N LEU A 34 -3.78 4.28 -5.67
CA LEU A 34 -2.63 5.18 -5.58
C LEU A 34 -1.54 4.82 -6.59
N ARG A 35 -1.30 3.53 -6.86
CA ARG A 35 -0.36 3.09 -7.91
C ARG A 35 -0.79 3.52 -9.31
N ARG A 36 -2.10 3.43 -9.59
CA ARG A 36 -2.66 3.90 -10.87
C ARG A 36 -2.56 5.41 -11.00
N ILE A 37 -2.89 6.17 -9.97
CA ILE A 37 -2.70 7.62 -9.95
C ILE A 37 -1.23 7.99 -10.19
N TRP A 38 -0.31 7.33 -9.48
CA TRP A 38 1.13 7.54 -9.63
C TRP A 38 1.63 7.28 -11.06
N THR A 39 1.16 6.20 -11.68
CA THR A 39 1.58 5.80 -13.04
C THR A 39 0.89 6.63 -14.12
N ASP A 40 -0.45 6.69 -14.09
CA ASP A 40 -1.29 7.22 -15.16
C ASP A 40 -1.30 8.76 -15.17
N THR A 41 -1.24 9.40 -13.99
CA THR A 41 -1.35 10.85 -13.85
C THR A 41 0.02 11.52 -13.67
N PHE A 42 0.87 10.95 -12.82
CA PHE A 42 2.14 11.57 -12.44
C PHE A 42 3.35 10.98 -13.17
N GLY A 43 3.15 10.03 -14.10
CA GLY A 43 4.25 9.48 -14.90
C GLY A 43 5.36 8.85 -14.05
N ARG A 44 4.99 8.26 -12.90
CA ARG A 44 5.89 7.70 -11.88
C ARG A 44 6.70 8.73 -11.08
N ASP A 45 6.33 10.01 -11.09
CA ASP A 45 6.92 11.03 -10.23
C ASP A 45 6.28 11.01 -8.84
N THR A 46 7.00 10.44 -7.86
CA THR A 46 6.54 10.32 -6.48
C THR A 46 6.47 11.68 -5.76
N ASP A 47 7.40 12.59 -6.05
CA ASP A 47 7.45 13.92 -5.44
C ASP A 47 6.28 14.78 -5.92
N ALA A 48 6.00 14.76 -7.23
CA ALA A 48 4.86 15.47 -7.81
C ALA A 48 3.53 14.94 -7.27
N MET A 49 3.38 13.61 -7.17
CA MET A 49 2.18 13.00 -6.58
C MET A 49 2.02 13.41 -5.11
N ALA A 50 3.08 13.34 -4.32
CA ALA A 50 3.05 13.72 -2.91
C ALA A 50 2.70 15.20 -2.72
N ALA A 51 3.28 16.09 -3.50
CA ALA A 51 2.96 17.51 -3.49
C ALA A 51 1.48 17.75 -3.84
N ALA A 52 0.94 17.04 -4.83
CA ALA A 52 -0.45 17.16 -5.22
C ALA A 52 -1.40 16.64 -4.13
N LEU A 53 -1.11 15.48 -3.54
CA LEU A 53 -1.88 14.92 -2.42
C LEU A 53 -1.88 15.83 -1.20
N LEU A 54 -0.74 16.49 -0.90
CA LEU A 54 -0.59 17.42 0.21
C LEU A 54 -1.14 18.82 -0.08
N ALA A 55 -1.56 19.12 -1.31
CA ALA A 55 -2.03 20.46 -1.66
C ALA A 55 -3.35 20.83 -0.96
N ARG A 56 -4.20 19.84 -0.61
CA ARG A 56 -5.52 20.05 -0.03
C ARG A 56 -6.07 18.78 0.63
N ASN A 57 -7.13 18.91 1.40
CA ASN A 57 -7.93 17.77 1.84
C ASN A 57 -8.81 17.20 0.71
N TRP A 58 -9.15 15.92 0.84
CA TRP A 58 -9.86 15.15 -0.17
C TRP A 58 -11.18 14.63 0.40
N TRP A 59 -12.20 14.68 -0.45
CA TRP A 59 -13.43 13.95 -0.20
C TRP A 59 -13.23 12.47 -0.47
N SER A 60 -12.68 12.13 -1.64
CA SER A 60 -12.19 10.80 -2.00
C SER A 60 -11.20 10.89 -3.16
N LEU A 61 -10.36 9.87 -3.32
CA LEU A 61 -9.42 9.77 -4.45
C LEU A 61 -10.04 8.97 -5.61
N ALA A 62 -9.62 9.26 -6.84
CA ALA A 62 -10.05 8.53 -8.03
C ALA A 62 -9.09 8.81 -9.21
N VAL A 63 -8.84 7.78 -10.04
CA VAL A 63 -8.03 7.94 -11.27
C VAL A 63 -8.75 8.84 -12.29
N ASN A 64 -10.04 8.59 -12.52
CA ASN A 64 -10.83 9.31 -13.53
C ASN A 64 -12.08 9.92 -12.90
N PRO A 65 -11.94 10.96 -12.06
CA PRO A 65 -13.08 11.57 -11.39
C PRO A 65 -13.96 12.28 -12.42
N LYS A 66 -15.26 12.00 -12.39
CA LYS A 66 -16.26 12.65 -13.26
C LYS A 66 -16.90 13.80 -12.49
N PRO A 67 -17.14 14.98 -13.12
CA PRO A 67 -17.85 16.07 -12.48
C PRO A 67 -19.21 15.59 -11.94
N ARG A 68 -19.49 15.90 -10.68
CA ARG A 68 -20.77 15.57 -10.04
C ARG A 68 -21.67 16.79 -10.10
N ARG A 69 -22.94 16.61 -10.49
CA ARG A 69 -23.90 17.73 -10.65
C ARG A 69 -24.12 18.55 -9.37
N TRP A 70 -23.95 17.92 -8.20
CA TRP A 70 -24.17 18.52 -6.89
C TRP A 70 -22.88 19.01 -6.23
N ASP A 71 -21.72 18.65 -6.75
CA ASP A 71 -20.44 19.07 -6.21
C ASP A 71 -20.04 20.40 -6.86
N ARG A 72 -19.81 21.43 -6.04
CA ARG A 72 -19.46 22.77 -6.53
C ARG A 72 -18.01 22.85 -6.96
N GLN A 73 -17.16 21.93 -6.49
CA GLN A 73 -15.75 21.95 -6.84
C GLN A 73 -15.46 20.97 -7.97
N LEU A 74 -14.75 21.46 -8.99
CA LEU A 74 -14.31 20.59 -10.06
C LEU A 74 -13.32 19.56 -9.50
N PRO A 75 -13.47 18.28 -9.87
CA PRO A 75 -12.50 17.28 -9.46
C PRO A 75 -11.12 17.62 -10.03
N VAL A 76 -10.08 17.23 -9.31
CA VAL A 76 -8.71 17.33 -9.80
C VAL A 76 -8.46 16.13 -10.73
N PRO A 77 -8.23 16.36 -12.05
CA PRO A 77 -8.01 15.27 -12.98
C PRO A 77 -6.90 14.34 -12.50
N GLY A 78 -7.12 13.04 -12.59
CA GLY A 78 -6.10 12.06 -12.21
C GLY A 78 -5.88 11.86 -10.72
N LEU A 79 -6.63 12.54 -9.84
CA LEU A 79 -6.37 12.52 -8.40
C LEU A 79 -7.63 12.32 -7.55
N GLY A 80 -8.71 13.07 -7.79
CA GLY A 80 -9.96 12.86 -7.08
C GLY A 80 -10.80 14.11 -6.81
N TYR A 81 -11.63 14.02 -5.79
CA TYR A 81 -12.59 15.04 -5.39
C TYR A 81 -12.04 15.81 -4.19
N PRO A 82 -11.76 17.11 -4.31
CA PRO A 82 -11.32 17.91 -3.17
C PRO A 82 -12.43 18.06 -2.13
N ALA A 83 -12.08 18.13 -0.85
CA ALA A 83 -13.03 18.44 0.20
C ALA A 83 -13.25 19.96 0.30
N THR A 84 -14.51 20.40 0.36
CA THR A 84 -14.88 21.79 0.64
C THR A 84 -15.13 21.98 2.14
N GLY A 85 -14.28 22.73 2.84
CA GLY A 85 -14.49 23.08 4.25
C GLY A 85 -13.39 23.95 4.85
N GLU A 86 -13.70 24.67 5.94
CA GLU A 86 -12.80 25.63 6.63
C GLU A 86 -11.50 25.02 7.16
N ASN A 87 -11.44 23.69 7.33
CA ASN A 87 -10.28 23.00 7.88
C ASN A 87 -9.41 22.38 6.78
N ASP A 88 -8.96 23.16 5.80
CA ASP A 88 -7.89 22.75 4.88
C ASP A 88 -6.50 22.84 5.55
N THR A 89 -6.41 22.31 6.77
CA THR A 89 -5.18 22.33 7.56
C THR A 89 -4.35 21.09 7.25
N VAL A 90 -3.06 21.30 7.03
CA VAL A 90 -2.10 20.20 6.93
C VAL A 90 -1.93 19.62 8.33
N ARG A 91 -2.16 18.31 8.50
CA ARG A 91 -1.88 17.62 9.77
C ARG A 91 -0.40 17.27 9.83
N GLN A 92 0.26 17.69 10.90
CA GLN A 92 1.59 17.20 11.26
C GLN A 92 1.48 16.40 12.56
N GLY A 93 2.06 15.22 12.58
CA GLY A 93 1.95 14.31 13.72
C GLY A 93 3.15 13.41 13.90
N SER A 94 3.01 12.51 14.86
CA SER A 94 4.00 11.47 15.18
C SER A 94 3.33 10.10 15.13
N LEU A 95 3.99 9.10 14.55
CA LEU A 95 3.52 7.70 14.61
C LEU A 95 3.42 7.16 16.03
N ARG A 96 4.03 7.82 17.02
CA ARG A 96 3.95 7.46 18.44
C ARG A 96 2.85 8.19 19.20
N GLU A 97 2.11 9.07 18.55
CA GLU A 97 1.01 9.78 19.20
C GLU A 97 -0.15 8.82 19.51
N ALA A 98 -0.88 9.12 20.59
CA ALA A 98 -2.18 8.52 20.79
C ALA A 98 -3.15 9.06 19.73
N VAL A 99 -3.94 8.17 19.15
CA VAL A 99 -4.92 8.51 18.12
C VAL A 99 -6.31 8.29 18.71
N ASP A 100 -6.98 9.40 18.99
CA ASP A 100 -8.38 9.41 19.42
C ASP A 100 -9.30 9.72 18.23
N GLY A 101 -10.52 9.17 18.27
CA GLY A 101 -11.59 9.48 17.30
C GLY A 101 -11.82 8.41 16.24
N PHE A 102 -12.37 8.83 15.10
CA PHE A 102 -12.86 7.95 14.02
C PHE A 102 -11.84 7.71 12.89
N LEU A 103 -10.55 7.93 13.14
CA LEU A 103 -9.50 7.73 12.13
C LEU A 103 -9.09 6.27 12.11
N GLU A 104 -9.22 5.62 10.95
CA GLU A 104 -8.90 4.21 10.81
C GLU A 104 -7.52 3.98 10.22
N TRP A 105 -7.25 4.58 9.06
CA TRP A 105 -6.03 4.36 8.31
C TRP A 105 -5.17 5.62 8.16
N LEU A 106 -3.85 5.42 8.12
CA LEU A 106 -2.85 6.42 7.73
C LEU A 106 -1.94 5.83 6.64
N TYR A 107 -1.91 6.49 5.50
CA TYR A 107 -1.13 6.13 4.33
C TYR A 107 0.04 7.10 4.17
N LEU A 108 1.28 6.61 4.31
CA LEU A 108 2.49 7.43 4.23
C LEU A 108 3.37 7.04 3.05
N LEU A 109 3.62 8.02 2.17
CA LEU A 109 4.63 7.93 1.13
C LEU A 109 6.02 8.15 1.72
N HIS A 110 6.89 7.18 1.48
CA HIS A 110 8.34 7.26 1.70
C HIS A 110 8.99 7.57 0.35
N LEU A 111 9.27 8.86 0.11
CA LEU A 111 9.70 9.39 -1.19
C LEU A 111 11.03 8.79 -1.65
N ASP A 112 11.97 8.62 -0.72
CA ASP A 112 13.28 8.02 -0.89
C ASP A 112 13.22 6.55 -1.32
N GLN A 113 12.20 5.83 -0.88
CA GLN A 113 12.05 4.40 -1.13
C GLN A 113 10.98 4.09 -2.18
N ARG A 114 10.24 5.09 -2.66
CA ARG A 114 9.04 4.92 -3.51
C ARG A 114 8.06 3.90 -2.93
N ARG A 115 7.91 3.95 -1.61
CA ARG A 115 7.06 3.04 -0.84
C ARG A 115 5.88 3.77 -0.25
N LEU A 116 4.77 3.06 -0.14
CA LEU A 116 3.58 3.44 0.61
C LEU A 116 3.49 2.52 1.83
N VAL A 117 3.52 3.09 3.03
CA VAL A 117 3.35 2.36 4.28
C VAL A 117 1.99 2.71 4.87
N VAL A 118 1.24 1.68 5.23
CA VAL A 118 -0.10 1.77 5.79
C VAL A 118 -0.03 1.52 7.29
N TYR A 119 -0.68 2.38 8.06
CA TYR A 119 -0.84 2.27 9.49
C TYR A 119 -2.32 2.23 9.87
N GLU A 120 -2.63 1.49 10.91
CA GLU A 120 -3.97 1.37 11.48
C GLU A 120 -3.99 1.99 12.89
N ALA A 121 -5.07 2.70 13.23
CA ALA A 121 -5.27 3.31 14.53
C ALA A 121 -6.42 2.70 15.36
N THR A 122 -7.55 2.34 14.75
CA THR A 122 -8.82 2.10 15.47
C THR A 122 -8.78 0.95 16.46
N VAL A 123 -8.08 -0.14 16.12
CA VAL A 123 -7.95 -1.32 17.00
C VAL A 123 -6.91 -1.08 18.11
N HIS A 124 -6.12 0.00 18.04
CA HIS A 124 -4.87 0.12 18.80
C HIS A 124 -4.74 1.41 19.62
N GLY A 125 -5.54 2.43 19.35
CA GLY A 125 -5.44 3.76 19.98
C GLY A 125 -4.14 4.51 19.66
N ARG A 126 -3.37 4.03 18.67
CA ARG A 126 -2.09 4.58 18.19
C ARG A 126 -1.81 4.05 16.78
N TRP A 127 -0.94 4.73 16.04
CA TRP A 127 -0.52 4.25 14.72
C TRP A 127 0.36 3.01 14.84
N LEU A 128 -0.13 1.87 14.34
CA LEU A 128 0.67 0.67 14.16
C LEU A 128 0.78 0.31 12.69
N ARG A 129 1.99 -0.11 12.29
CA ARG A 129 2.25 -0.49 10.92
C ARG A 129 1.42 -1.72 10.59
N HIS A 130 0.59 -1.60 9.55
CA HIS A 130 -0.25 -2.68 9.03
C HIS A 130 0.44 -3.35 7.84
N SER A 131 0.82 -2.59 6.81
CA SER A 131 1.47 -3.14 5.61
C SER A 131 2.37 -2.12 4.92
N ALA A 132 3.23 -2.58 3.99
CA ALA A 132 4.04 -1.71 3.16
C ALA A 132 4.14 -2.24 1.73
N HIS A 133 4.14 -1.30 0.79
CA HIS A 133 3.92 -1.56 -0.63
C HIS A 133 4.86 -0.70 -1.45
N HIS A 134 5.53 -1.27 -2.44
CA HIS A 134 6.19 -0.46 -3.46
C HIS A 134 5.17 0.21 -4.37
N LEU A 135 5.44 1.45 -4.81
CA LEU A 135 4.57 2.10 -5.80
C LEU A 135 4.70 1.44 -7.18
N ASP A 136 5.90 0.98 -7.57
CA ASP A 136 6.04 0.12 -8.73
C ASP A 136 5.64 -1.32 -8.36
N PRO A 137 4.54 -1.85 -8.96
CA PRO A 137 4.05 -3.18 -8.61
C PRO A 137 5.06 -4.29 -8.92
N VAL A 138 6.01 -4.08 -9.83
CA VAL A 138 7.03 -5.10 -10.17
C VAL A 138 8.00 -5.36 -9.01
N GLU A 139 8.18 -4.35 -8.15
CA GLU A 139 9.06 -4.43 -6.99
C GLU A 139 8.42 -5.26 -5.85
N ASP A 140 7.09 -5.25 -5.75
CA ASP A 140 6.35 -6.09 -4.80
C ASP A 140 6.28 -7.55 -5.23
N LEU A 141 6.22 -8.48 -4.27
CA LEU A 141 6.06 -9.91 -4.56
C LEU A 141 4.62 -10.32 -4.85
N PHE A 142 3.67 -9.58 -4.27
CA PHE A 142 2.24 -9.86 -4.34
C PHE A 142 1.49 -8.56 -4.56
N VAL A 143 0.62 -8.54 -5.56
CA VAL A 143 -0.17 -7.36 -5.90
C VAL A 143 -1.64 -7.74 -6.03
N THR A 144 -2.53 -6.94 -5.46
CA THR A 144 -3.96 -7.09 -5.66
C THR A 144 -4.34 -6.44 -6.99
N GLU A 145 -4.75 -7.25 -7.96
CA GLU A 145 -5.33 -6.79 -9.20
C GLU A 145 -6.86 -6.73 -9.08
N PRO A 146 -7.54 -5.75 -9.70
CA PRO A 146 -8.99 -5.76 -9.75
C PRO A 146 -9.47 -7.02 -10.48
N ALA A 147 -10.55 -7.62 -10.00
CA ALA A 147 -11.17 -8.75 -10.68
C ALA A 147 -11.56 -8.35 -12.12
N LEU A 148 -11.52 -9.32 -13.04
CA LEU A 148 -11.85 -9.09 -14.46
C LEU A 148 -13.32 -8.69 -14.65
N ASP A 149 -14.18 -8.93 -13.66
CA ASP A 149 -15.55 -8.47 -13.57
C ASP A 149 -15.67 -7.24 -12.65
N GLU A 150 -16.41 -6.22 -13.09
CA GLU A 150 -16.72 -5.02 -12.30
C GLU A 150 -17.52 -5.43 -11.03
N GLY A 151 -16.80 -5.69 -9.93
CA GLY A 151 -17.38 -5.99 -8.62
C GLY A 151 -16.89 -7.27 -7.94
N GLY A 152 -16.02 -8.07 -8.59
CA GLY A 152 -15.39 -9.23 -7.94
C GLY A 152 -14.34 -8.84 -6.90
N PRO A 153 -14.08 -9.68 -5.88
CA PRO A 153 -12.99 -9.45 -4.93
C PRO A 153 -11.65 -9.40 -5.68
N GLY A 154 -10.78 -8.45 -5.30
CA GLY A 154 -9.46 -8.32 -5.92
C GLY A 154 -8.67 -9.63 -5.86
N MET A 155 -7.98 -9.96 -6.94
CA MET A 155 -7.17 -11.18 -7.02
C MET A 155 -5.72 -10.86 -6.68
N THR A 156 -5.14 -11.58 -5.73
CA THR A 156 -3.71 -11.42 -5.40
C THR A 156 -2.87 -12.19 -6.41
N VAL A 157 -1.96 -11.50 -7.09
CA VAL A 157 -1.08 -12.06 -8.11
C VAL A 157 0.36 -12.06 -7.62
N CYS A 158 1.06 -13.19 -7.76
CA CYS A 158 2.50 -13.27 -7.54
C CYS A 158 3.25 -12.68 -8.74
N THR A 159 4.00 -11.61 -8.54
CA THR A 159 4.74 -10.92 -9.61
C THR A 159 5.97 -11.69 -10.10
N VAL A 160 6.40 -12.71 -9.36
CA VAL A 160 7.57 -13.55 -9.71
C VAL A 160 7.21 -14.61 -10.76
N CYS A 161 6.04 -15.24 -10.64
CA CYS A 161 5.66 -16.38 -11.47
C CYS A 161 4.28 -16.26 -12.13
N GLY A 162 3.50 -15.22 -11.81
CA GLY A 162 2.16 -14.98 -12.35
C GLY A 162 1.05 -15.82 -11.72
N ALA A 163 1.32 -16.52 -10.61
CA ALA A 163 0.30 -17.31 -9.92
C ALA A 163 -0.76 -16.43 -9.26
N VAL A 164 -2.03 -16.87 -9.27
CA VAL A 164 -3.18 -16.13 -8.72
C VAL A 164 -3.90 -16.90 -7.62
N ASP A 165 -4.07 -18.21 -7.82
CA ASP A 165 -4.77 -19.14 -6.92
C ASP A 165 -3.82 -19.94 -6.01
N GLU A 166 -2.51 -19.85 -6.25
CA GLU A 166 -1.46 -20.53 -5.48
C GLU A 166 -0.81 -19.59 -4.46
N ILE A 167 -1.64 -18.77 -3.80
CA ILE A 167 -1.22 -17.73 -2.84
C ILE A 167 -1.86 -17.98 -1.48
N ASP A 168 -1.03 -18.25 -0.48
CA ASP A 168 -1.45 -18.37 0.91
C ASP A 168 -1.22 -17.02 1.61
N HIS A 169 -2.24 -16.53 2.32
CA HIS A 169 -2.16 -15.36 3.21
C HIS A 169 -2.57 -15.77 4.61
N VAL A 170 -1.76 -15.39 5.60
CA VAL A 170 -1.99 -15.63 7.01
C VAL A 170 -1.82 -14.33 7.76
N GLU A 171 -2.77 -14.03 8.64
CA GLU A 171 -2.73 -12.91 9.57
C GLU A 171 -2.93 -13.46 10.99
N VAL A 172 -2.01 -13.17 11.89
CA VAL A 172 -2.06 -13.61 13.28
C VAL A 172 -1.71 -12.47 14.23
N PRO A 173 -2.31 -12.41 15.44
CA PRO A 173 -1.92 -11.41 16.44
C PRO A 173 -0.41 -11.50 16.74
N SER A 174 0.28 -10.35 16.71
CA SER A 174 1.73 -10.33 16.87
C SER A 174 2.15 -10.68 18.30
N MET A 175 3.24 -11.44 18.43
CA MET A 175 3.87 -11.74 19.72
C MET A 175 4.47 -10.50 20.39
N ALA A 176 4.57 -9.37 19.67
CA ALA A 176 4.93 -8.07 20.25
C ALA A 176 3.89 -7.53 21.24
N GLY A 177 2.71 -8.18 21.35
CA GLY A 177 1.62 -7.77 22.23
C GLY A 177 0.75 -6.66 21.64
N TYR A 178 0.92 -6.35 20.35
CA TYR A 178 0.12 -5.38 19.62
C TYR A 178 0.30 -5.54 18.10
N GLY A 179 -0.73 -5.20 17.32
CA GLY A 179 -0.75 -5.38 15.87
C GLY A 179 -0.84 -6.83 15.42
N TYR A 180 -0.68 -7.05 14.12
CA TYR A 180 -0.73 -8.36 13.48
C TYR A 180 0.57 -8.66 12.73
N ASP A 181 1.01 -9.91 12.80
CA ASP A 181 2.02 -10.44 11.91
C ASP A 181 1.29 -10.99 10.68
N THR A 182 1.64 -10.47 9.50
CA THR A 182 1.08 -10.95 8.23
C THR A 182 2.13 -11.75 7.48
N ALA A 183 1.77 -12.87 6.86
CA ALA A 183 2.65 -13.63 5.97
C ALA A 183 1.89 -13.98 4.69
N THR A 184 2.46 -13.62 3.54
CA THR A 184 1.95 -14.01 2.22
C THR A 184 3.01 -14.82 1.48
N SER A 185 2.62 -15.95 0.90
CA SER A 185 3.53 -16.85 0.20
C SER A 185 2.91 -17.42 -1.06
N CYS A 186 3.71 -17.53 -2.12
CA CYS A 186 3.32 -18.24 -3.34
C CYS A 186 3.78 -19.69 -3.24
N THR A 187 2.85 -20.64 -3.22
CA THR A 187 3.18 -22.07 -3.14
C THR A 187 3.83 -22.59 -4.43
N ARG A 188 3.60 -21.92 -5.58
CA ARG A 188 4.20 -22.27 -6.87
C ARG A 188 5.70 -21.99 -6.96
N CYS A 189 6.12 -20.76 -6.64
CA CYS A 189 7.52 -20.35 -6.76
C CYS A 189 8.27 -20.31 -5.42
N GLY A 190 7.56 -20.39 -4.29
CA GLY A 190 8.14 -20.32 -2.95
C GLY A 190 8.61 -18.93 -2.52
N SER A 191 8.26 -17.87 -3.26
CA SER A 191 8.50 -16.49 -2.83
C SER A 191 7.54 -16.12 -1.70
N SER A 192 8.00 -15.31 -0.74
CA SER A 192 7.19 -14.91 0.41
C SER A 192 7.53 -13.52 0.93
N VAL A 193 6.56 -12.88 1.55
CA VAL A 193 6.71 -11.66 2.35
C VAL A 193 6.09 -11.90 3.72
N ALA A 194 6.78 -11.50 4.78
CA ALA A 194 6.23 -11.44 6.12
C ALA A 194 6.41 -10.04 6.68
N THR A 195 5.41 -9.53 7.39
CA THR A 195 5.42 -8.21 8.03
C THR A 195 5.23 -8.42 9.52
N ASP A 196 6.09 -7.77 10.31
CA ASP A 196 5.99 -7.72 11.77
C ASP A 196 5.99 -6.24 12.22
N PRO A 197 5.11 -5.83 13.16
CA PRO A 197 5.02 -4.44 13.62
C PRO A 197 6.30 -3.85 14.23
N MET A 198 7.18 -4.69 14.78
CA MET A 198 8.45 -4.33 15.43
C MET A 198 9.63 -4.37 14.45
N PHE A 199 9.71 -5.39 13.61
CA PHE A 199 10.88 -5.68 12.78
C PHE A 199 10.71 -5.33 11.31
N GLY A 200 9.49 -4.98 10.88
CA GLY A 200 9.17 -4.62 9.51
C GLY A 200 9.09 -5.82 8.57
N ASP A 201 9.45 -5.63 7.30
CA ASP A 201 9.20 -6.62 6.25
C ASP A 201 10.39 -7.55 6.08
N ARG A 202 10.10 -8.85 5.97
CA ARG A 202 11.03 -9.88 5.51
C ARG A 202 10.56 -10.39 4.16
N VAL A 203 11.33 -10.09 3.13
CA VAL A 203 11.03 -10.45 1.74
C VAL A 203 11.98 -11.55 1.29
N THR A 204 11.42 -12.67 0.82
CA THR A 204 12.16 -13.76 0.18
C THR A 204 11.69 -13.91 -1.25
N ARG A 205 12.44 -13.38 -2.22
CA ARG A 205 12.20 -13.60 -3.65
C ARG A 205 12.96 -14.84 -4.12
N LYS A 206 12.26 -15.82 -4.69
CA LYS A 206 12.90 -17.00 -5.30
C LYS A 206 13.17 -16.76 -6.79
N PRO A 207 14.28 -17.28 -7.34
CA PRO A 207 14.51 -17.24 -8.78
C PRO A 207 13.46 -18.08 -9.51
N TRP A 208 12.91 -17.54 -10.59
CA TRP A 208 11.89 -18.19 -11.40
C TRP A 208 12.09 -17.90 -12.90
N PRO A 209 11.93 -18.88 -13.81
CA PRO A 209 11.66 -20.29 -13.53
C PRO A 209 12.84 -20.97 -12.78
N PRO A 210 12.59 -22.08 -12.06
CA PRO A 210 13.65 -22.76 -11.32
C PRO A 210 14.77 -23.13 -12.27
N HIS A 211 16.00 -22.71 -11.99
CA HIS A 211 17.13 -23.19 -12.77
C HIS A 211 17.22 -24.71 -12.57
N ALA A 212 17.08 -25.47 -13.67
CA ALA A 212 17.40 -26.88 -13.63
C ALA A 212 18.85 -27.02 -13.15
N PRO A 213 19.16 -27.92 -12.20
CA PRO A 213 20.55 -28.22 -11.88
C PRO A 213 21.25 -28.61 -13.18
N LYS A 214 22.39 -27.99 -13.49
CA LYS A 214 23.19 -28.37 -14.65
C LYS A 214 23.59 -29.84 -14.49
N THR A 215 22.91 -30.73 -15.20
CA THR A 215 23.33 -32.12 -15.38
C THR A 215 24.60 -32.10 -16.23
N GLY A 216 25.77 -32.04 -15.61
CA GLY A 216 27.02 -31.93 -16.35
C GLY A 216 28.24 -31.67 -15.47
N ASP A 217 28.49 -32.56 -14.51
CA ASP A 217 29.85 -32.93 -14.11
C ASP A 217 29.81 -34.35 -13.54
N ALA A 218 29.57 -35.30 -14.45
CA ALA A 218 29.86 -36.72 -14.23
C ALA A 218 30.78 -37.18 -15.36
N THR A 219 32.09 -37.16 -15.09
CA THR A 219 33.17 -38.02 -15.64
C THR A 219 34.48 -37.35 -15.20
N GLY A 220 35.24 -37.84 -14.22
CA GLY A 220 35.77 -39.19 -14.08
C GLY A 220 37.27 -39.12 -14.31
N SER A 221 38.09 -39.17 -13.26
CA SER A 221 39.47 -39.67 -13.34
C SER A 221 39.95 -40.09 -11.96
N THR A 222 39.64 -41.34 -11.60
CA THR A 222 40.51 -42.14 -10.76
C THR A 222 41.40 -42.98 -11.69
N ARG A 223 42.67 -42.60 -11.76
CA ARG A 223 43.81 -43.51 -11.93
C ARG A 223 45.07 -42.85 -11.41
#